data_AF-A0A7C4ZNZ6-F1
#
_entry.id   AF-A0A7C4ZNZ6-F1
#
_cell.length_a   1.000
_cell.length_b   1.000
_cell.length_c   1.000
_cell.angle_alpha   90.00
_cell.angle_beta   90.00
_cell.angle_gamma   90.00
#
_symmetry.space_group_name_H-M   'P 1'
#
loop_
_entity.id
_entity.type
_entity.pdbx_description
1 polymer ?
#
loop_
_entity_poly.entity_id
_entity_poly.type
_entity_poly.pdbx_seq_one_letter_code
_entity_poly.pdbx_strand_id
1 'polypeptide(L)' 'MTEKVRSIPPHEHCKVCGVAIPVGKVYCSTTCKQKSLDAERRMKRSQLIYMLIFVTLMAVTLIFFFLRPS' A
#
# COMPACT_ATOMS: atom_id res chain seq x y z
N MET A 1 8.31 -36.51 27.80
CA MET A 1 7.05 -35.77 27.57
C MET A 1 6.89 -35.64 26.07
N THR A 2 5.93 -36.35 25.52
CA THR A 2 5.66 -36.46 24.09
C THR A 2 4.93 -35.20 23.61
N GLU A 3 5.55 -34.40 22.74
CA GLU A 3 4.81 -33.39 21.97
C GLU A 3 4.94 -33.69 20.48
N LYS A 4 3.89 -34.32 19.97
CA LYS A 4 3.66 -34.60 18.55
C LYS A 4 3.45 -33.26 17.86
N VAL A 5 4.52 -32.66 17.31
CA VAL A 5 4.41 -31.52 16.39
C VAL A 5 3.62 -32.01 15.18
N ARG A 6 2.30 -31.77 15.18
CA ARG A 6 1.48 -31.88 13.97
C ARG A 6 2.10 -30.91 12.98
N SER A 7 2.80 -31.45 11.99
CA SER A 7 3.30 -30.69 10.85
C SER A 7 2.10 -30.05 10.17
N ILE A 8 1.81 -28.79 10.55
CA ILE A 8 0.82 -27.97 9.87
C ILE A 8 1.42 -27.72 8.48
N PRO A 9 0.74 -28.11 7.39
CA PRO A 9 1.27 -27.88 6.06
C PRO A 9 1.58 -26.39 5.89
N PRO A 10 2.65 -26.05 5.14
CA PRO A 10 3.00 -24.66 4.93
C PRO A 10 1.79 -23.97 4.28
N HIS A 11 1.34 -22.89 4.93
CA HIS A 11 0.23 -22.07 4.50
C HIS A 11 0.64 -20.61 4.57
N GLU A 12 0.15 -19.82 3.62
CA GLU A 12 0.28 -18.37 3.66
C GLU A 12 -1.02 -17.76 4.19
N HIS A 13 -1.00 -16.47 4.52
CA HIS A 13 -2.19 -15.74 4.96
C HIS A 13 -2.56 -14.70 3.93
N CYS A 14 -3.86 -14.53 3.67
CA CYS A 14 -4.35 -13.49 2.77
C CYS A 14 -3.93 -12.10 3.27
N LYS A 15 -3.28 -11.31 2.40
CA LYS A 15 -2.80 -9.95 2.74
C LYS A 15 -3.91 -8.97 3.19
N VAL A 16 -5.18 -9.29 2.89
CA VAL A 16 -6.33 -8.39 3.16
C VAL A 16 -7.17 -8.83 4.35
N CYS A 17 -7.36 -10.14 4.58
CA CYS A 17 -8.25 -10.64 5.63
C CYS A 17 -7.61 -11.66 6.57
N GLY A 18 -6.38 -12.10 6.31
CA GLY A 18 -5.67 -13.03 7.20
C GLY A 18 -6.16 -14.48 7.16
N VAL A 19 -7.01 -14.87 6.21
CA VAL A 19 -7.43 -16.27 6.06
C VAL A 19 -6.26 -17.12 5.54
N ALA A 20 -6.08 -18.32 6.11
CA ALA A 20 -5.08 -19.29 5.65
C ALA A 20 -5.36 -19.71 4.19
N ILE A 21 -4.34 -19.59 3.36
CA ILE A 21 -4.35 -19.88 1.93
C ILE A 21 -3.20 -20.83 1.58
N PRO A 22 -3.34 -21.67 0.55
CA PRO A 22 -2.26 -22.55 0.12
C PRO A 22 -1.05 -21.71 -0.32
N VAL A 23 0.15 -22.23 -0.03
CA VAL A 23 1.41 -21.65 -0.51
C VAL A 23 1.38 -21.38 -2.01
N GLY A 24 1.78 -20.17 -2.41
CA GLY A 24 1.74 -19.72 -3.80
C GLY A 24 0.50 -18.90 -4.18
N LYS A 25 -0.50 -18.77 -3.30
CA LYS A 25 -1.60 -17.80 -3.46
C LYS A 25 -1.42 -16.63 -2.49
N VAL A 26 -1.68 -15.41 -2.97
CA VAL A 26 -1.53 -14.16 -2.19
C VAL A 26 -2.87 -13.68 -1.58
N TYR A 27 -3.99 -14.05 -2.21
CA TYR A 27 -5.34 -13.64 -1.81
C TYR A 27 -6.26 -14.85 -1.73
N CYS A 28 -7.16 -14.86 -0.75
CA CYS A 28 -8.14 -15.94 -0.59
C CYS A 28 -9.25 -15.92 -1.65
N SER A 29 -9.56 -14.75 -2.21
CA SER A 29 -10.63 -14.57 -3.18
C SER A 29 -10.37 -13.38 -4.12
N THR A 30 -11.15 -13.31 -5.20
CA THR A 30 -11.17 -12.16 -6.12
C THR A 30 -11.57 -10.87 -5.42
N THR A 31 -12.43 -10.94 -4.40
CA THR A 31 -12.87 -9.76 -3.63
C THR A 31 -11.71 -9.16 -2.83
N CYS A 32 -10.87 -9.99 -2.20
CA CYS A 32 -9.67 -9.50 -1.50
C CYS A 32 -8.66 -8.90 -2.49
N LYS A 33 -8.47 -9.50 -3.66
CA LYS A 33 -7.62 -8.94 -4.72
C LYS A 33 -8.15 -7.57 -5.21
N GLN A 34 -9.46 -7.43 -5.38
CA GLN A 34 -10.05 -6.15 -5.79
C GLN A 34 -9.88 -5.08 -4.71
N LYS A 35 -10.11 -5.42 -3.44
CA LYS A 35 -9.88 -4.49 -2.32
C LYS A 35 -8.45 -3.95 -2.28
N SER A 36 -7.44 -4.81 -2.49
CA SER A 36 -6.05 -4.36 -2.52
C SER A 36 -5.75 -3.48 -3.74
N LEU A 37 -6.26 -3.84 -4.92
CA LEU A 37 -6.12 -3.04 -6.14
C LEU A 37 -6.79 -1.66 -6.01
N ASP A 38 -7.98 -1.60 -5.40
CA ASP A 38 -8.69 -0.34 -5.19
C ASP A 38 -8.00 0.53 -4.14
N ALA A 39 -7.46 -0.07 -3.08
CA ALA A 39 -6.64 0.64 -2.11
C ALA A 39 -5.38 1.22 -2.79
N GLU A 40 -4.68 0.44 -3.62
CA GLU A 40 -3.51 0.89 -4.35
C GLU A 40 -3.83 2.03 -5.33
N ARG A 41 -4.96 1.93 -6.05
CA ARG A 41 -5.44 3.01 -6.93
C ARG A 41 -5.74 4.30 -6.16
N ARG A 42 -6.37 4.20 -4.99
CA ARG A 42 -6.64 5.34 -4.11
C ARG A 42 -5.35 5.97 -3.59
N MET A 43 -4.37 5.14 -3.20
CA MET A 43 -3.05 5.61 -2.77
C MET A 43 -2.34 6.34 -3.91
N LYS A 44 -2.29 5.78 -5.13
CA LYS A 44 -1.67 6.43 -6.30
C LYS A 44 -2.32 7.77 -6.63
N ARG A 45 -3.66 7.85 -6.60
CA ARG A 45 -4.38 9.12 -6.81
C ARG A 45 -4.04 10.15 -5.74
N SER A 46 -4.05 9.75 -4.47
CA SER A 46 -3.71 10.63 -3.36
C SER A 46 -2.26 11.11 -3.45
N GLN A 47 -1.34 10.20 -3.79
CA GLN A 47 0.06 10.51 -4.00
C GLN A 47 0.26 11.55 -5.11
N LEU A 48 -0.42 11.42 -6.25
CA LEU A 48 -0.38 12.43 -7.33
C LEU A 48 -0.87 13.79 -6.87
N ILE A 49 -1.98 13.84 -6.12
CA ILE A 49 -2.53 15.09 -5.58
C ILE A 49 -1.52 15.75 -4.63
N TYR A 50 -0.94 14.99 -3.70
CA TYR A 50 0.07 15.52 -2.78
C TYR A 50 1.32 16.00 -3.51
N MET A 51 1.75 15.29 -4.55
CA MET A 51 2.89 15.70 -5.38
C MET A 51 2.60 17.04 -6.08
N LEU A 52 1.41 17.21 -6.65
CA LEU A 52 1.00 18.49 -7.26
C LEU A 52 1.02 19.62 -6.24
N ILE A 53 0.41 19.42 -5.05
CA ILE A 53 0.40 20.43 -3.99
C ILE A 53 1.82 20.81 -3.58
N PHE A 54 2.70 19.81 -3.41
CA PHE A 54 4.10 20.03 -3.03
C PHE A 54 4.84 20.85 -4.09
N VAL A 55 4.71 20.49 -5.37
CA VAL A 55 5.34 21.22 -6.49
C VAL A 55 4.81 22.65 -6.57
N THR A 56 3.49 22.86 -6.42
CA THR A 56 2.89 24.20 -6.41
C THR A 56 3.42 25.05 -5.26
N LEU A 57 3.46 24.50 -4.03
CA LEU A 57 4.02 25.21 -2.87
C LEU A 57 5.48 25.58 -3.10
N MET A 58 6.28 24.65 -3.61
CA MET A 58 7.69 24.88 -3.88
C MET A 58 7.90 25.95 -4.97
N ALA A 59 7.09 25.93 -6.03
CA ALA A 59 7.15 26.97 -7.06
C ALA A 59 6.79 28.35 -6.48
N VAL A 60 5.74 28.44 -5.66
CA VAL A 60 5.32 29.69 -5.02
C VAL A 60 6.41 30.22 -4.09
N THR A 61 7.00 29.37 -3.24
CA THR A 61 8.07 29.81 -2.32
C THR A 61 9.32 30.28 -3.07
N LEU A 62 9.71 29.59 -4.14
CA LEU A 62 10.82 30.02 -5.01
C LEU A 62 10.51 31.35 -5.67
N ILE A 63 9.30 31.52 -6.22
CA ILE A 63 8.87 32.77 -6.84
C ILE A 63 8.92 33.91 -5.82
N PHE A 64 8.39 33.73 -4.60
CA PHE A 64 8.49 34.75 -3.55
C PHE A 64 9.93 35.04 -3.13
N PHE A 65 10.79 34.02 -3.07
CA PHE A 65 12.19 34.18 -2.75
C PHE A 65 12.94 35.00 -3.82
N PHE A 66 12.67 34.75 -5.10
CA PHE A 66 13.28 35.48 -6.22
C PHE A 66 12.65 36.87 -6.47
N LEU A 67 11.35 37.04 -6.22
CA LEU A 67 10.62 38.31 -6.40
C LEU A 67 10.74 39.26 -5.21
N ARG A 68 11.33 38.83 -4.09
CA ARG A 68 11.75 39.72 -3.02
C ARG A 68 13.22 40.10 -3.28
N PRO A 69 13.50 41.14 -4.10
CA PRO A 69 14.86 41.64 -4.20
C PRO A 69 15.26 42.13 -2.80
N SER A 70 16.31 41.53 -2.26
CA SER A 70 17.00 41.99 -1.06
C SER A 70 17.37 43.46 -1.18
#